data_AF-A0A7T8ECH9-F1
#
_entry.id   AF-A0A7T8ECH9-F1
#
_cell.length_a   1.000
_cell.length_b   1.000
_cell.length_c   1.000
_cell.angle_alpha   90.00
_cell.angle_beta   90.00
_cell.angle_gamma   90.00
#
_symmetry.space_group_name_H-M   'P 1'
#
loop_
_entity.id
_entity.type
_entity.pdbx_description
1 polymer ?
#
loop_
_entity_poly.entity_id
_entity_poly.type
_entity_poly.pdbx_seq_one_letter_code
_entity_poly.pdbx_strand_id
1 'polypeptide(L)'
;MSQDEPHPIYLAFSFSDEESKESLVWYKNGSDVIKLEQTSLEGIEITEGRPYEYTYKYLEKIDGITSGNYTIVVQGANFYRFEYKPKNKNKVYEFNMDPESQLDDTCVWQ
;
A
#
# COMPACT_ATOMS: atom_id res chain seq x y z
N MET A 1 -18.73 8.99 -27.31
CA MET A 1 -17.42 9.20 -26.65
C MET A 1 -17.56 8.56 -25.28
N SER A 2 -17.09 7.33 -25.13
CA SER A 2 -17.11 6.65 -23.84
C SER A 2 -16.05 7.32 -22.98
N GLN A 3 -16.47 7.95 -21.88
CA GLN A 3 -15.57 8.42 -20.85
C GLN A 3 -15.03 7.17 -20.16
N ASP A 4 -13.78 6.81 -20.45
CA ASP A 4 -12.99 5.91 -19.61
C ASP A 4 -12.78 6.65 -18.28
N GLU A 5 -13.78 6.59 -17.39
CA GLU A 5 -13.58 7.03 -16.01
C GLU A 5 -12.54 6.08 -15.39
N PRO A 6 -11.47 6.61 -14.78
CA PRO A 6 -10.48 5.77 -14.13
C PRO A 6 -11.19 5.02 -13.01
N HIS A 7 -11.42 3.72 -13.20
CA HIS A 7 -11.96 2.86 -12.16
C HIS A 7 -10.98 2.84 -10.99
N PRO A 8 -11.35 3.42 -9.83
CA PRO A 8 -10.45 3.45 -8.68
C PRO A 8 -10.18 2.01 -8.23
N ILE A 9 -8.90 1.70 -8.02
CA ILE A 9 -8.48 0.41 -7.48
C ILE A 9 -8.39 0.59 -5.97
N TYR A 10 -9.13 -0.23 -5.23
CA TYR A 10 -9.17 -0.22 -3.78
C TYR A 10 -8.33 -1.37 -3.21
N LEU A 11 -7.58 -1.06 -2.15
CA LEU A 11 -6.85 -2.04 -1.37
C LEU A 11 -6.93 -1.75 0.13
N ALA A 12 -6.74 -2.80 0.93
CA ALA A 12 -6.48 -2.74 2.36
C ALA A 12 -4.99 -3.09 2.59
N PHE A 13 -4.38 -2.54 3.64
CA PHE A 13 -2.94 -2.68 3.89
C PHE A 13 -2.59 -2.74 5.38
N SER A 14 -1.93 -3.81 5.81
CA SER A 14 -1.39 -3.92 7.16
C SER A 14 0.10 -3.57 7.21
N PHE A 15 0.48 -2.73 8.16
CA PHE A 15 1.89 -2.57 8.53
C PHE A 15 2.40 -3.84 9.20
N SER A 16 3.68 -4.14 9.02
CA SER A 16 4.35 -5.19 9.79
C SER A 16 4.38 -4.80 11.27
N ASP A 17 4.02 -5.71 12.14
CA ASP A 17 4.28 -5.61 13.58
C ASP A 17 5.57 -6.36 13.97
N GLU A 18 5.96 -6.23 15.24
CA GLU A 18 7.18 -6.85 15.80
C GLU A 18 7.20 -8.39 15.71
N GLU A 19 6.03 -9.02 15.66
CA GLU A 19 5.83 -10.46 15.66
C GLU A 19 5.81 -11.04 14.24
N SER A 20 5.07 -10.42 13.32
CA SER A 20 4.86 -10.90 11.95
C SER A 20 6.00 -10.52 11.01
N LYS A 21 6.63 -9.34 11.20
CA LYS A 21 7.63 -8.73 10.30
C LYS A 21 7.21 -8.60 8.82
N GLU A 22 5.95 -8.90 8.50
CA GLU A 22 5.42 -8.95 7.15
C GLU A 22 4.30 -7.93 7.02
N SER A 23 4.42 -7.00 6.07
CA SER A 23 3.30 -6.12 5.70
C SER A 23 2.45 -6.81 4.63
N LEU A 24 1.14 -6.63 4.66
CA LEU A 24 0.21 -7.35 3.77
C LEU A 24 -0.65 -6.38 2.98
N VAL A 25 -1.04 -6.77 1.77
CA VAL A 25 -2.02 -6.07 0.93
C VAL A 25 -3.12 -7.03 0.49
N TRP A 26 -4.35 -6.53 0.53
CA TRP A 26 -5.53 -7.18 -0.03
C TRP A 26 -6.20 -6.26 -1.05
N TYR A 27 -6.55 -6.79 -2.22
CA TYR A 27 -7.27 -6.05 -3.26
C TYR A 27 -8.77 -6.31 -3.19
N LYS A 28 -9.62 -5.31 -3.50
CA LYS A 28 -11.09 -5.44 -3.44
C LYS A 28 -11.66 -6.61 -4.22
N ASN A 29 -11.04 -6.92 -5.35
CA ASN A 29 -11.43 -8.04 -6.20
C ASN A 29 -10.28 -9.07 -6.33
N GLY A 30 -9.33 -9.07 -5.39
CA GLY A 30 -8.23 -10.03 -5.35
C GLY A 30 -8.67 -11.34 -4.70
N SER A 31 -8.08 -12.46 -5.14
CA SER A 31 -8.31 -13.77 -4.55
C SER A 31 -7.44 -14.06 -3.33
N ASP A 32 -6.25 -13.46 -3.27
CA ASP A 32 -5.20 -13.83 -2.32
C ASP A 32 -4.57 -12.59 -1.66
N VAL A 33 -4.08 -12.77 -0.44
CA VAL A 33 -3.27 -11.78 0.27
C VAL A 33 -1.85 -11.76 -0.30
N ILE A 34 -1.29 -10.56 -0.47
CA ILE A 34 0.05 -10.39 -1.00
C ILE A 34 0.97 -9.91 0.12
N LYS A 35 2.09 -10.63 0.28
CA LYS A 35 3.14 -10.28 1.24
C LYS A 35 4.08 -9.22 0.66
N LEU A 36 4.42 -8.26 1.51
CA LEU A 36 5.32 -7.16 1.19
C LEU A 36 6.58 -7.21 2.04
N GLU A 37 7.71 -6.98 1.39
CA GLU A 37 9.03 -6.86 2.03
C GLU A 37 9.40 -5.38 2.13
N GLN A 38 9.52 -4.85 3.34
CA GLN A 38 9.93 -3.46 3.53
C GLN A 38 11.40 -3.29 3.15
N THR A 39 11.68 -2.28 2.33
CA THR A 39 13.03 -1.97 1.85
C THR A 39 13.55 -0.62 2.29
N SER A 40 12.65 0.32 2.59
CA SER A 40 13.03 1.63 3.12
C SER A 40 11.92 2.23 3.97
N LEU A 41 12.33 3.03 4.94
CA LEU A 41 11.51 3.94 5.74
C LEU A 41 12.25 5.27 5.85
N GLU A 42 11.64 6.33 5.35
CA GLU A 42 12.14 7.70 5.47
C GLU A 42 11.10 8.52 6.24
N GLY A 43 11.53 9.23 7.29
CA GLY A 43 10.67 10.11 8.08
C GLY A 43 11.12 11.56 7.93
N ILE A 44 10.17 12.46 7.63
CA ILE A 44 10.43 13.90 7.47
C ILE A 44 9.54 14.68 8.45
N GLU A 45 10.17 15.53 9.25
CA GLU A 45 9.45 16.58 9.98
C GLU A 45 9.13 17.70 9.00
N ILE A 46 7.86 17.85 8.64
CA ILE A 46 7.47 18.79 7.59
C ILE A 46 7.51 20.24 8.10
N THR A 47 7.06 20.49 9.33
CA THR A 47 7.08 21.78 10.03
C THR A 47 6.79 21.56 11.52
N GLU A 48 7.29 22.43 12.40
CA GLU A 48 6.97 22.41 13.83
C GLU A 48 5.45 22.40 14.05
N GLY A 49 4.94 21.41 14.80
CA GLY A 49 3.52 21.24 15.11
C GLY A 49 2.67 20.45 14.10
N ARG A 50 3.26 19.92 13.01
CA ARG A 50 2.58 18.93 12.14
C ARG A 50 3.02 17.50 12.45
N PRO A 51 2.14 16.49 12.24
CA PRO A 51 2.57 15.10 12.33
C PRO A 51 3.72 14.83 11.36
N TYR A 52 4.63 13.96 11.78
CA TYR A 52 5.67 13.43 10.89
C TYR A 52 5.04 12.78 9.67
N GLU A 53 5.67 12.99 8.52
CA GLU A 53 5.38 12.24 7.31
C GLU A 53 6.37 11.09 7.21
N TYR A 54 5.85 9.92 6.90
CA TYR A 54 6.63 8.71 6.67
C TYR A 54 6.42 8.24 5.25
N THR A 55 7.52 8.02 4.54
CA THR A 55 7.55 7.36 3.24
C THR A 55 8.08 5.95 3.41
N TYR A 56 7.25 4.96 3.13
CA TYR A 56 7.60 3.55 3.13
C TYR A 56 7.79 3.06 1.70
N LYS A 57 8.80 2.22 1.50
CA LYS A 57 9.02 1.50 0.24
C LYS A 57 8.98 0.00 0.47
N TYR A 58 8.15 -0.70 -0.29
CA TYR A 58 8.00 -2.14 -0.22
C TYR A 58 8.28 -2.81 -1.56
N LEU A 59 8.75 -4.05 -1.53
CA LEU A 59 8.75 -4.96 -2.66
C LEU A 59 7.57 -5.94 -2.54
N GLU A 60 6.85 -6.09 -3.64
CA GLU A 60 5.85 -7.13 -3.78
C GLU A 60 6.53 -8.45 -4.17
N LYS A 61 6.29 -9.51 -3.39
CA LYS A 61 6.82 -10.85 -3.67
C LYS A 61 5.66 -11.79 -3.97
N ILE A 62 5.64 -12.36 -5.17
CA ILE A 62 4.71 -13.43 -5.56
C ILE A 62 5.58 -14.66 -5.87
N ASP A 63 5.34 -15.76 -5.16
CA ASP A 63 6.14 -16.99 -5.24
C ASP A 63 7.66 -16.75 -5.08
N GLY A 64 8.03 -15.79 -4.21
CA GLY A 64 9.42 -15.40 -3.96
C GLY A 64 10.03 -14.49 -5.03
N ILE A 65 9.32 -14.20 -6.12
CA ILE A 65 9.77 -13.32 -7.20
C ILE A 65 9.27 -11.91 -6.97
N THR A 66 10.14 -10.91 -7.12
CA THR A 66 9.73 -9.50 -7.08
C THR A 66 8.86 -9.15 -8.28
N SER A 67 7.59 -8.85 -8.04
CA SER A 67 6.58 -8.49 -9.05
C SER A 67 6.47 -6.98 -9.26
N GLY A 68 6.74 -6.18 -8.24
CA GLY A 68 6.70 -4.73 -8.28
C GLY A 68 7.16 -4.10 -6.98
N ASN A 69 7.00 -2.79 -6.88
CA ASN A 69 7.30 -2.01 -5.68
C ASN A 69 6.13 -1.10 -5.33
N TYR A 70 5.92 -0.91 -4.04
CA TYR A 70 4.98 0.06 -3.50
C TYR A 70 5.73 1.26 -2.91
N THR A 71 5.13 2.44 -3.07
CA THR A 71 5.50 3.65 -2.31
C THR A 71 4.27 4.13 -1.56
N ILE A 72 4.37 4.18 -0.24
CA ILE A 72 3.28 4.56 0.65
C ILE A 72 3.72 5.79 1.44
N VAL A 73 2.92 6.86 1.42
CA VAL A 73 3.17 8.08 2.19
C VAL A 73 2.06 8.25 3.21
N VAL A 74 2.43 8.34 4.48
CA VAL A 74 1.51 8.47 5.61
C VAL A 74 1.86 9.70 6.42
N GLN A 75 0.84 10.45 6.84
CA GLN A 75 0.98 11.56 7.77
C GLN A 75 -0.09 11.45 8.86
N GLY A 76 0.36 11.22 10.10
CA GLY A 76 -0.54 10.87 11.20
C GLY A 76 -1.31 9.58 10.89
N ALA A 77 -2.65 9.63 10.94
CA ALA A 77 -3.52 8.49 10.63
C ALA A 77 -3.94 8.42 9.14
N ASN A 78 -3.45 9.31 8.28
CA ASN A 78 -3.91 9.43 6.90
C ASN A 78 -2.90 8.86 5.90
N PHE A 79 -3.40 8.05 4.96
CA PHE A 79 -2.66 7.63 3.77
C PHE A 79 -2.76 8.72 2.71
N TYR A 80 -1.67 9.44 2.48
CA TYR A 80 -1.59 10.51 1.49
C TYR A 80 -1.30 9.99 0.08
N ARG A 81 -0.61 8.86 -0.01
CA ARG A 81 -0.26 8.23 -1.27
C ARG A 81 -0.12 6.74 -1.07
N PHE A 82 -0.67 5.99 -2.01
CA PHE A 82 -0.46 4.56 -2.11
C PHE A 82 -0.25 4.23 -3.60
N GLU A 83 0.99 4.03 -3.99
CA GLU A 83 1.38 3.79 -5.38
C GLU A 83 2.00 2.41 -5.55
N TYR A 84 1.75 1.78 -6.70
CA TYR A 84 2.43 0.56 -7.15
C TYR A 84 3.05 0.75 -8.53
N LYS A 85 4.28 0.28 -8.67
CA LYS A 85 4.98 0.18 -9.95
C LYS A 85 5.34 -1.29 -10.20
N PRO A 86 4.70 -1.95 -11.19
CA PRO A 86 5.09 -3.29 -11.60
C PRO A 86 6.51 -3.29 -12.15
N LYS A 87 7.27 -4.35 -11.88
CA LYS A 87 8.66 -4.49 -12.35
C LYS A 87 8.79 -4.39 -13.88
N ASN A 88 7.81 -4.93 -14.60
CA ASN A 88 7.85 -5.09 -16.06
C ASN A 88 7.05 -4.02 -16.82
N LYS A 89 6.52 -3.01 -16.14
CA LYS A 89 5.72 -1.94 -16.77
C LYS A 89 6.21 -0.58 -16.25
N ASN A 90 6.30 0.40 -17.15
CA ASN A 90 6.63 1.77 -16.74
C ASN A 90 5.38 2.59 -16.32
N LYS A 91 4.30 1.90 -15.94
CA LYS A 91 3.05 2.52 -15.48
C LYS A 91 3.00 2.47 -13.96
N VAL A 92 2.66 3.60 -13.34
CA VAL A 92 2.34 3.69 -11.91
C VAL A 92 0.83 3.59 -11.76
N TYR A 93 0.39 2.83 -10.76
CA TYR A 93 -1.00 2.71 -10.35
C TYR A 93 -1.13 3.36 -8.98
N GLU A 94 -2.15 4.19 -8.82
CA GLU A 94 -2.51 4.80 -7.54
C GLU A 94 -3.74 4.11 -6.99
N PHE A 95 -3.76 3.86 -5.68
CA PHE A 95 -4.84 3.18 -4.99
C PHE A 95 -5.49 4.08 -3.98
N ASN A 96 -6.80 3.90 -3.83
CA ASN A 96 -7.51 4.38 -2.66
C ASN A 96 -7.38 3.32 -1.58
N MET A 97 -6.69 3.67 -0.50
CA MET A 97 -6.60 2.83 0.67
C MET A 97 -7.89 2.95 1.47
N ASP A 98 -8.52 1.81 1.74
CA ASP A 98 -9.73 1.73 2.56
C ASP A 98 -9.36 1.11 3.93
N PRO A 99 -9.21 1.95 4.98
CA PRO A 99 -8.82 1.46 6.30
C PRO A 99 -9.94 0.68 6.99
N GLU A 100 -11.20 0.87 6.62
CA GLU A 100 -12.34 0.18 7.25
C GLU A 100 -12.48 -1.27 6.77
N SER A 101 -11.89 -1.59 5.61
CA SER A 101 -11.89 -2.94 5.05
C SER A 101 -10.86 -3.88 5.70
N GLN A 102 -9.97 -3.37 6.56
CA GLN A 102 -8.94 -4.15 7.26
C GLN A 102 -9.37 -4.53 8.68
N LEU A 103 -9.51 -5.83 8.96
CA LEU A 103 -9.82 -6.39 10.27
C LEU A 103 -8.77 -7.43 10.66
N ASP A 104 -7.83 -7.05 11.53
CA ASP A 104 -6.72 -7.88 12.00
C ASP A 104 -5.96 -8.55 10.83
N ASP A 105 -6.13 -9.87 10.66
CA ASP A 105 -5.52 -10.69 9.61
C ASP A 105 -6.43 -10.97 8.40
N THR A 106 -7.60 -10.33 8.36
CA THR A 106 -8.64 -10.57 7.35
C THR A 106 -9.10 -9.27 6.69
N CYS A 107 -9.42 -9.35 5.41
CA CYS A 107 -10.00 -8.24 4.67
C CYS A 107 -11.47 -8.54 4.41
N VAL A 108 -12.37 -7.68 4.89
CA VAL A 108 -13.81 -7.79 4.65
C VAL A 108 -14.24 -6.54 3.89
N TRP A 109 -14.46 -6.70 2.59
CA TRP A 109 -14.98 -5.63 1.75
C TRP A 109 -16.47 -5.44 2.03
N GLN A 110 -16.84 -4.26 2.53
CA GLN A 110 -18.24 -3.83 2.60
C GLN A 110 -18.70 -3.16 1.28
#